data_AF-A0A8T7MHM5-F1
#
_entry.id   AF-A0A8T7MHM5-F1
#
_cell.length_a   1.000
_cell.length_b   1.000
_cell.length_c   1.000
_cell.angle_alpha   90.00
_cell.angle_beta   90.00
_cell.angle_gamma   90.00
#
_symmetry.space_group_name_H-M   'P 1'
#
loop_
_entity.id
_entity.type
_entity.pdbx_description
1 polymer ?
#
loop_
_entity_poly.entity_id
_entity_poly.type
_entity_poly.pdbx_seq_one_letter_code
_entity_poly.pdbx_strand_id
1 'polypeptide(L)'
;MVSYLKGDQVAMFKPLKTQLKKPVEKLFTLMPDNLILRNYCKRYVDRFDGDNNEDILLNGEADLLQRYMPRSEVVFDVGANVGNWAQTALSFNRNAKLYCFEPFSVTFQRLSQRHFPPNVILNNFGLSSSPEERTMYGSDDYVDSGLSSLYKREIIGILGLKTPDQEETIHLETLDIDFQVCF
;
A
#
# COMPACT_ATOMS: atom_id res chain seq x y z
N MET A 1 30.78 -10.97 -30.35
CA MET A 1 30.01 -11.97 -31.13
C MET A 1 29.06 -12.61 -30.11
N VAL A 2 27.89 -12.04 -29.84
CA VAL A 2 26.71 -12.02 -30.71
C VAL A 2 26.02 -10.65 -30.65
N SER A 3 25.75 -10.12 -31.83
CA SER A 3 24.95 -8.92 -32.16
C SER A 3 23.49 -9.31 -32.47
N TYR A 4 22.61 -8.30 -32.61
CA TYR A 4 21.16 -8.33 -32.92
C TYR A 4 20.27 -8.34 -31.66
N LEU A 5 19.33 -7.41 -31.41
CA LEU A 5 18.49 -6.63 -32.32
C LEU A 5 18.34 -5.16 -31.89
N LYS A 6 18.73 -4.25 -32.78
CA LYS A 6 18.16 -2.89 -32.92
C LYS A 6 16.95 -3.05 -33.85
N GLY A 7 15.79 -2.51 -33.47
CA GLY A 7 14.64 -2.44 -34.39
C GLY A 7 13.31 -2.38 -33.66
N ASP A 8 12.76 -1.16 -33.56
CA ASP A 8 11.36 -0.84 -33.84
C ASP A 8 10.28 -1.82 -33.32
N GLN A 9 9.87 -1.64 -32.06
CA GLN A 9 8.57 -2.13 -31.56
C GLN A 9 7.81 -1.06 -30.74
N VAL A 10 8.18 0.23 -30.86
CA VAL A 10 7.39 1.34 -30.31
C VAL A 10 6.61 2.01 -31.44
N ALA A 11 5.73 1.26 -32.09
CA ALA A 11 4.86 1.81 -33.12
C ALA A 11 3.56 1.02 -33.29
N MET A 12 2.72 0.88 -32.25
CA MET A 12 1.27 0.74 -32.51
C MET A 12 0.35 1.00 -31.30
N PHE A 13 0.44 2.17 -30.68
CA PHE A 13 -0.75 2.78 -30.09
C PHE A 13 -1.02 4.09 -30.83
N LYS A 14 -1.61 3.97 -32.03
CA LYS A 14 -2.40 5.09 -32.54
C LYS A 14 -3.51 5.33 -31.52
N PRO A 15 -3.69 6.56 -31.00
CA PRO A 15 -4.79 6.80 -30.10
C PRO A 15 -6.07 6.47 -30.85
N LEU A 16 -6.92 5.61 -30.29
CA LEU A 16 -8.28 5.37 -30.74
C LEU A 16 -9.16 6.62 -30.46
N LYS A 17 -8.62 7.82 -30.68
CA LYS A 17 -9.28 9.10 -30.44
C LYS A 17 -9.56 9.72 -31.79
N THR A 18 -10.68 9.39 -32.43
CA THR A 18 -11.48 10.37 -33.22
C THR A 18 -12.77 9.88 -33.88
N GLN A 19 -13.30 8.67 -33.66
CA GLN A 19 -14.55 8.27 -34.35
C GLN A 19 -15.69 7.71 -33.50
N LEU A 20 -15.49 7.43 -32.20
CA LEU A 20 -16.56 6.91 -31.31
C LEU A 20 -17.37 7.98 -30.57
N LYS A 21 -17.17 9.28 -30.81
CA LYS A 21 -17.54 10.31 -29.84
C LYS A 21 -19.07 10.52 -29.70
N LYS A 22 -19.79 10.92 -30.74
CA LYS A 22 -21.16 11.44 -30.56
C LYS A 22 -22.26 10.40 -30.22
N PRO A 23 -22.31 9.20 -30.82
CA PRO A 23 -23.40 8.25 -30.56
C PRO A 23 -23.24 7.54 -29.21
N VAL A 24 -22.00 7.20 -28.84
CA VAL A 24 -21.69 6.52 -27.59
C VAL A 24 -21.85 7.47 -26.40
N GLU A 25 -21.41 8.73 -26.52
CA GLU A 25 -21.64 9.75 -25.49
C GLU A 25 -23.15 9.96 -25.24
N LYS A 26 -23.97 10.04 -26.30
CA LYS A 26 -25.43 10.13 -26.15
C LYS A 26 -26.04 8.89 -25.48
N LEU A 27 -25.53 7.69 -25.79
CA LEU A 27 -25.97 6.46 -25.14
C LEU A 27 -25.68 6.50 -23.63
N PHE A 28 -24.48 6.94 -23.24
CA PHE A 28 -24.12 7.12 -21.82
C PHE A 28 -25.03 8.13 -21.11
N THR A 29 -25.42 9.23 -21.76
CA THR A 29 -26.35 10.21 -21.15
C THR A 29 -27.77 9.69 -20.95
N LEU A 30 -28.15 8.60 -21.64
CA LEU A 30 -29.48 7.98 -21.54
C LEU A 30 -29.48 6.76 -20.61
N MET A 31 -28.31 6.28 -20.20
CA MET A 31 -28.21 5.17 -19.26
C MET A 31 -28.60 5.66 -17.86
N PRO A 32 -29.52 4.99 -17.16
CA PRO A 32 -29.81 5.32 -15.77
C PRO A 32 -28.61 5.00 -14.88
N ASP A 33 -28.47 5.74 -13.78
CA ASP A 33 -27.45 5.47 -12.78
C ASP A 33 -27.58 4.02 -12.28
N ASN A 34 -26.49 3.26 -12.44
CA ASN A 34 -26.46 1.85 -12.09
C ASN A 34 -25.23 1.57 -11.20
N LEU A 35 -25.48 1.29 -9.93
CA LEU A 35 -24.42 1.04 -8.95
C LEU A 35 -23.57 -0.19 -9.29
N ILE A 36 -24.16 -1.23 -9.89
CA ILE A 36 -23.43 -2.44 -10.29
C ILE A 36 -22.45 -2.12 -11.41
N LEU A 37 -22.92 -1.42 -12.45
CA LEU A 37 -22.07 -0.99 -13.56
C LEU A 37 -20.96 -0.05 -13.08
N ARG A 38 -21.31 0.94 -12.25
CA ARG A 38 -20.34 1.84 -11.62
C ARG A 38 -19.26 1.06 -10.87
N ASN A 39 -19.64 0.08 -10.06
CA ASN A 39 -18.70 -0.71 -9.27
C ASN A 39 -17.83 -1.60 -10.15
N TYR A 40 -18.37 -2.19 -11.21
CA TYR A 40 -17.59 -2.96 -12.18
C TYR A 40 -16.56 -2.08 -12.89
N CYS A 41 -16.98 -0.92 -13.42
CA CYS A 41 -16.08 0.04 -14.05
C CYS A 41 -15.02 0.54 -13.06
N LYS A 42 -15.40 0.83 -11.81
CA LYS A 42 -14.45 1.22 -10.77
C LYS A 42 -13.41 0.12 -10.51
N ARG A 43 -13.82 -1.14 -10.34
CA ARG A 43 -12.88 -2.26 -10.16
C ARG A 43 -11.93 -2.44 -11.34
N TYR A 44 -12.40 -2.19 -12.56
CA TYR A 44 -11.55 -2.23 -13.75
C TYR A 44 -10.50 -1.11 -13.71
N VAL A 45 -10.91 0.12 -13.39
CA VAL A 45 -10.02 1.29 -13.27
C VAL A 45 -8.99 1.05 -12.16
N ASP A 46 -9.46 0.68 -10.96
CA ASP A 46 -8.59 0.39 -9.81
C ASP A 46 -7.52 -0.65 -10.18
N ARG A 47 -7.89 -1.76 -10.83
CA ARG A 47 -6.93 -2.77 -11.32
C ARG A 47 -5.96 -2.22 -12.38
N PHE A 48 -6.43 -1.37 -13.30
CA PHE A 48 -5.61 -0.81 -14.36
C PHE A 48 -4.57 0.18 -13.80
N ASP A 49 -4.97 0.98 -12.81
CA ASP A 49 -4.12 1.96 -12.15
C ASP A 49 -3.25 1.33 -11.03
N GLY A 50 -3.59 0.12 -10.58
CA GLY A 50 -2.91 -0.57 -9.48
C GLY A 50 -3.43 -0.17 -8.09
N ASP A 51 -4.54 0.57 -8.02
CA ASP A 51 -5.15 1.03 -6.79
C ASP A 51 -5.91 -0.10 -6.07
N ASN A 52 -5.95 -0.03 -4.74
CA ASN A 52 -6.68 -0.97 -3.86
C ASN A 52 -6.31 -2.45 -4.08
N ASN A 53 -5.05 -2.72 -4.44
CA ASN A 53 -4.53 -4.07 -4.60
C ASN A 53 -3.51 -4.39 -3.51
N GLU A 54 -3.97 -5.11 -2.47
CA GLU A 54 -3.13 -5.60 -1.36
C GLU A 54 -2.33 -6.86 -1.71
N ASP A 55 -2.62 -7.50 -2.86
CA ASP A 55 -1.87 -8.66 -3.30
C ASP A 55 -0.51 -8.23 -3.86
N ILE A 56 0.52 -8.43 -3.04
CA ILE A 56 1.91 -8.11 -3.32
C ILE A 56 2.44 -8.73 -4.62
N LEU A 57 1.85 -9.85 -5.08
CA LEU A 57 2.22 -10.53 -6.32
C LEU A 57 1.63 -9.86 -7.58
N LEU A 58 0.61 -9.03 -7.40
CA LEU A 58 -0.17 -8.43 -8.48
C LEU A 58 -0.02 -6.90 -8.55
N ASN A 59 0.41 -6.26 -7.47
CA ASN A 59 0.54 -4.80 -7.38
C ASN A 59 1.94 -4.27 -7.79
N GLY A 60 2.88 -5.16 -8.09
CA GLY A 60 4.25 -4.82 -8.50
C GLY A 60 5.26 -4.66 -7.37
N GLU A 61 4.84 -4.74 -6.10
CA GLU A 61 5.75 -4.68 -4.96
C GLU A 61 6.71 -5.87 -4.92
N ALA A 62 6.26 -7.08 -5.26
CA ALA A 62 7.14 -8.25 -5.34
C ALA A 62 8.29 -8.05 -6.35
N ASP A 63 8.02 -7.42 -7.50
CA ASP A 63 9.03 -7.09 -8.50
C ASP A 63 10.04 -6.06 -7.97
N LEU A 64 9.55 -5.07 -7.22
CA LEU A 64 10.40 -4.08 -6.54
C LEU A 64 11.30 -4.76 -5.51
N LEU A 65 10.73 -5.60 -4.64
CA LEU A 65 11.47 -6.34 -3.63
C LEU A 65 12.54 -7.22 -4.27
N GLN A 66 12.19 -8.00 -5.29
CA GLN A 66 13.13 -8.87 -6.00
C GLN A 66 14.31 -8.07 -6.59
N ARG A 67 14.06 -6.87 -7.12
CA ARG A 67 15.08 -6.06 -7.79
C ARG A 67 16.02 -5.35 -6.82
N TYR A 68 15.51 -4.84 -5.71
CA TYR A 68 16.24 -3.92 -4.84
C TYR A 68 16.66 -4.55 -3.51
N MET A 69 15.82 -5.38 -2.88
CA MET A 69 16.12 -5.94 -1.56
C MET A 69 17.46 -6.67 -1.45
N PRO A 70 17.93 -7.46 -2.45
CA PRO A 70 19.21 -8.16 -2.35
C PRO A 70 20.43 -7.24 -2.15
N ARG A 71 20.30 -5.94 -2.42
CA ARG A 71 21.36 -4.93 -2.27
C ARG A 71 21.04 -3.85 -1.23
N SER A 72 19.87 -3.92 -0.60
CA SER A 72 19.46 -2.97 0.43
C SER A 72 20.07 -3.35 1.78
N GLU A 73 20.91 -2.48 2.32
CA GLU A 73 21.49 -2.66 3.66
C GLU A 73 20.54 -2.19 4.76
N VAL A 74 19.83 -1.08 4.53
CA VAL A 74 18.87 -0.47 5.44
C VAL A 74 17.55 -0.30 4.72
N VAL A 75 16.45 -0.71 5.36
CA VAL A 75 15.10 -0.65 4.80
C VAL A 75 14.15 -0.10 5.86
N PHE A 76 13.26 0.79 5.45
CA PHE A 76 12.19 1.33 6.28
C PHE A 76 10.85 0.81 5.74
N ASP A 77 10.11 0.08 6.57
CA ASP A 77 8.73 -0.37 6.32
C ASP A 77 7.78 0.55 7.10
N VAL A 78 7.20 1.53 6.41
CA VAL A 78 6.38 2.60 7.01
C VAL A 78 4.91 2.25 6.89
N GLY A 79 4.24 2.05 8.03
CA GLY A 79 2.92 1.41 8.05
C GLY A 79 3.05 -0.10 7.93
N ALA A 80 3.97 -0.69 8.71
CA ALA A 80 4.32 -2.10 8.66
C ALA A 80 3.13 -3.05 8.95
N ASN A 81 2.03 -2.51 9.52
CA ASN A 81 0.84 -3.26 9.85
C ASN A 81 1.22 -4.49 10.69
N VAL A 82 0.66 -5.67 10.40
CA VAL A 82 1.02 -6.92 11.09
C VAL A 82 2.35 -7.51 10.62
N GLY A 83 3.07 -6.91 9.67
CA GLY A 83 4.42 -7.33 9.24
C GLY A 83 4.49 -8.28 8.04
N ASN A 84 3.45 -8.38 7.22
CA ASN A 84 3.45 -9.23 6.02
C ASN A 84 4.48 -8.77 4.97
N TRP A 85 4.58 -7.46 4.76
CA TRP A 85 5.56 -6.88 3.84
C TRP A 85 6.98 -7.10 4.35
N ALA A 86 7.27 -6.74 5.60
CA ALA A 86 8.54 -7.01 6.28
C ALA A 86 9.01 -8.47 6.12
N GLN A 87 8.11 -9.43 6.34
CA GLN A 87 8.43 -10.85 6.18
C GLN A 87 8.78 -11.21 4.73
N THR A 88 8.07 -10.67 3.75
CA THR A 88 8.36 -10.90 2.34
C THR A 88 9.70 -10.27 1.96
N ALA A 89 9.97 -9.05 2.42
CA ALA A 89 11.24 -8.36 2.19
C ALA A 89 12.44 -9.17 2.71
N LEU A 90 12.34 -9.71 3.93
CA LEU A 90 13.39 -10.56 4.54
C LEU A 90 13.60 -11.89 3.81
N SER A 91 12.64 -12.36 3.02
CA SER A 91 12.82 -13.55 2.17
C SER A 91 13.81 -13.30 1.02
N PHE A 92 13.92 -12.04 0.55
CA PHE A 92 14.88 -11.64 -0.47
C PHE A 92 16.24 -11.22 0.10
N ASN A 93 16.26 -10.64 1.31
CA ASN A 93 17.48 -10.30 2.01
C ASN A 93 17.31 -10.41 3.53
N ARG A 94 17.75 -11.54 4.09
CA ARG A 94 17.65 -11.82 5.53
C ARG A 94 18.57 -10.96 6.40
N ASN A 95 19.59 -10.33 5.80
CA ASN A 95 20.61 -9.57 6.52
C ASN A 95 20.36 -8.05 6.53
N ALA A 96 19.35 -7.56 5.80
CA ALA A 96 19.01 -6.14 5.78
C ALA A 96 18.60 -5.66 7.17
N LYS A 97 19.10 -4.48 7.60
CA LYS A 97 18.61 -3.81 8.80
C LYS A 97 17.25 -3.18 8.50
N LEU A 98 16.19 -3.79 9.02
CA LEU A 98 14.82 -3.44 8.69
C LEU A 98 14.19 -2.71 9.88
N TYR A 99 13.66 -1.52 9.63
CA TYR A 99 12.95 -0.72 10.62
C TYR A 99 11.47 -0.69 10.25
N CYS A 100 10.62 -1.25 11.10
CA CYS A 100 9.19 -1.34 10.89
C CYS A 100 8.48 -0.33 11.79
N PHE A 101 7.70 0.57 11.20
CA PHE A 101 6.92 1.57 11.92
C PHE A 101 5.43 1.23 11.81
N GLU A 102 4.78 0.99 12.94
CA GLU A 102 3.34 0.79 13.00
C GLU A 102 2.78 1.58 14.18
N PRO A 103 2.01 2.66 13.94
CA PRO A 103 1.52 3.52 15.01
C PRO A 103 0.33 2.98 15.80
N PHE A 104 -0.47 2.06 15.24
CA PHE A 104 -1.70 1.62 15.87
C PHE A 104 -1.42 0.48 16.86
N SER A 105 -1.74 0.66 18.14
CA SER A 105 -1.29 -0.23 19.22
C SER A 105 -1.68 -1.69 19.03
N VAL A 106 -2.92 -1.94 18.60
CA VAL A 106 -3.47 -3.29 18.39
C VAL A 106 -2.75 -3.99 17.23
N THR A 107 -2.45 -3.26 16.16
CA THR A 107 -1.70 -3.76 15.03
C THR A 107 -0.24 -4.01 15.40
N PHE A 108 0.39 -3.06 16.11
CA PHE A 108 1.74 -3.19 16.61
C PHE A 108 1.91 -4.39 17.56
N GLN A 109 0.90 -4.70 18.38
CA GLN A 109 0.91 -5.89 19.22
C GLN A 109 1.00 -7.17 18.38
N ARG A 110 0.31 -7.25 17.24
CA ARG A 110 0.44 -8.41 16.32
C ARG A 110 1.79 -8.42 15.61
N LEU A 111 2.30 -7.26 15.22
CA LEU A 111 3.63 -7.11 14.64
C LEU A 111 4.72 -7.63 15.59
N SER A 112 4.67 -7.23 16.86
CA SER A 112 5.64 -7.62 17.90
C SER A 112 5.59 -9.11 18.29
N GLN A 113 4.49 -9.80 18.00
CA GLN A 113 4.38 -11.25 18.18
C GLN A 113 5.07 -12.05 17.06
N ARG A 114 5.52 -11.40 15.97
CA ARG A 114 6.27 -12.09 14.91
C ARG A 114 7.68 -12.43 15.36
N HIS A 115 8.12 -13.62 14.95
CA HIS A 115 9.48 -14.10 15.18
C HIS A 115 10.44 -13.56 14.12
N PHE A 116 10.68 -12.25 14.14
CA PHE A 116 11.66 -11.61 13.27
C PHE A 116 13.10 -11.84 13.75
N PRO A 117 14.09 -11.79 12.83
CA PRO A 117 15.49 -11.86 13.22
C PRO A 117 15.96 -10.57 13.93
N PRO A 118 17.09 -10.60 14.66
CA PRO A 118 17.54 -9.48 15.50
C PRO A 118 17.85 -8.17 14.77
N ASN A 119 18.01 -8.22 13.45
CA ASN A 119 18.21 -7.07 12.58
C ASN A 119 16.92 -6.36 12.17
N VAL A 120 15.77 -6.78 12.72
CA VAL A 120 14.49 -6.09 12.58
C VAL A 120 14.20 -5.29 13.85
N ILE A 121 13.91 -4.01 13.68
CA ILE A 121 13.62 -3.06 14.76
C ILE A 121 12.17 -2.62 14.60
N LEU A 122 11.38 -2.75 15.67
CA LEU A 122 9.97 -2.43 15.68
C LEU A 122 9.72 -1.13 16.44
N ASN A 123 9.05 -0.19 15.80
CA ASN A 123 8.77 1.15 16.29
C ASN A 123 7.26 1.37 16.38
N ASN A 124 6.73 1.62 17.59
CA ASN A 124 5.31 1.86 17.83
C ASN A 124 4.95 3.36 17.69
N PHE A 125 5.27 3.93 16.54
CA PHE A 125 4.95 5.30 16.17
C PHE A 125 4.93 5.42 14.64
N GLY A 126 4.28 6.46 14.12
CA GLY A 126 4.24 6.74 12.69
C GLY A 126 5.25 7.81 12.29
N LEU A 127 5.63 7.87 11.01
CA LEU A 127 6.53 8.92 10.53
C LEU A 127 5.75 10.15 10.05
N SER A 128 6.23 11.35 10.41
CA SER A 128 5.72 12.65 9.95
C SER A 128 6.86 13.62 9.64
N SER A 129 6.54 14.73 8.99
CA SER A 129 7.47 15.85 8.75
C SER A 129 7.78 16.66 10.02
N SER A 130 7.01 16.46 11.09
CA SER A 130 7.21 17.12 12.38
C SER A 130 6.65 16.25 13.51
N PRO A 131 7.22 16.30 14.74
CA PRO A 131 6.66 15.62 15.89
C PRO A 131 5.24 16.11 16.17
N GLU A 132 4.28 15.19 16.26
CA GLU A 132 2.89 15.52 16.55
C GLU A 132 2.11 14.32 17.10
N GLU A 133 0.95 14.58 17.68
CA GLU A 133 -0.04 13.56 18.00
C GLU A 133 -1.24 13.70 17.08
N ARG A 134 -1.76 12.57 16.59
CA ARG A 134 -2.93 12.53 15.71
C ARG A 134 -3.87 11.43 16.12
N THR A 135 -5.16 11.63 15.86
CA THR A 135 -6.16 10.57 15.98
C THR A 135 -6.07 9.66 14.77
N MET A 136 -5.89 8.37 15.00
CA MET A 136 -6.00 7.31 14.02
C MET A 136 -7.32 6.57 14.22
N TYR A 137 -7.98 6.25 13.11
CA TYR A 137 -9.26 5.54 13.08
C TYR A 137 -9.01 4.10 12.63
N GLY A 138 -9.46 3.12 13.41
CA GLY A 138 -9.25 1.70 13.14
C GLY A 138 -10.42 0.82 13.59
N SER A 139 -10.25 -0.49 13.52
CA SER A 139 -11.21 -1.45 14.06
C SER A 139 -10.51 -2.75 14.48
N ASP A 140 -10.82 -3.21 15.69
CA ASP A 140 -10.27 -4.46 16.26
C ASP A 140 -10.81 -5.71 15.56
N ASP A 141 -11.99 -5.61 14.95
CA ASP A 141 -12.57 -6.68 14.13
C ASP A 141 -11.74 -6.93 12.86
N TYR A 142 -10.93 -5.94 12.44
CA TYR A 142 -10.26 -5.91 11.14
C TYR A 142 -8.81 -5.41 11.24
N VAL A 143 -8.06 -5.84 12.25
CA VAL A 143 -6.68 -5.36 12.50
C VAL A 143 -5.72 -5.54 11.33
N ASP A 144 -5.89 -6.57 10.48
CA ASP A 144 -5.03 -6.81 9.30
C ASP A 144 -5.64 -6.27 7.98
N SER A 145 -6.70 -5.48 8.05
CA SER A 145 -7.38 -5.01 6.85
C SER A 145 -6.68 -3.86 6.13
N GLY A 146 -5.63 -3.29 6.73
CA GLY A 146 -5.00 -2.06 6.23
C GLY A 146 -5.94 -0.84 6.22
N LEU A 147 -7.07 -0.92 6.91
CA LEU A 147 -8.08 0.15 6.93
C LEU A 147 -7.81 1.22 7.98
N SER A 148 -6.88 0.96 8.91
CA SER A 148 -6.44 1.93 9.91
C SER A 148 -5.86 3.16 9.22
N SER A 149 -6.37 4.35 9.55
CA SER A 149 -6.11 5.56 8.77
C SER A 149 -6.15 6.80 9.65
N LEU A 150 -5.30 7.77 9.37
CA LEU A 150 -5.35 9.11 9.97
C LEU A 150 -6.61 9.90 9.60
N TYR A 151 -7.29 9.48 8.53
CA TYR A 151 -8.53 10.08 8.07
C TYR A 151 -9.70 9.14 8.34
N LYS A 152 -10.78 9.69 8.90
CA LYS A 152 -12.03 8.97 9.12
C LYS A 152 -12.64 8.58 7.75
N ARG A 153 -12.71 7.29 7.47
CA ARG A 153 -13.28 6.75 6.23
C ARG A 153 -14.70 6.24 6.50
N GLU A 154 -15.65 6.71 5.73
CA GLU A 154 -16.97 6.06 5.66
C GLU A 154 -16.85 4.82 4.77
N ILE A 155 -16.75 3.65 5.39
CA ILE A 155 -16.81 2.38 4.66
C ILE A 155 -18.28 2.09 4.38
N ILE A 156 -18.75 2.53 3.21
CA ILE A 156 -20.09 2.18 2.72
C ILE A 156 -20.07 0.67 2.46
N GLY A 157 -20.97 -0.06 3.15
CA GLY A 157 -20.97 -1.52 3.36
C GLY A 157 -21.13 -2.42 2.13
N ILE A 158 -20.38 -2.17 1.06
CA ILE A 158 -20.32 -2.99 -0.16
C ILE A 158 -19.51 -4.28 0.09
N LEU A 159 -18.70 -4.33 1.16
CA LEU A 159 -17.83 -5.46 1.54
C LEU A 159 -18.20 -6.10 2.89
N GLY A 160 -19.31 -5.70 3.54
CA GLY A 160 -19.65 -6.16 4.90
C GLY A 160 -18.72 -5.63 6.01
N LEU A 161 -17.72 -4.82 5.64
CA LEU A 161 -16.84 -4.09 6.55
C LEU A 161 -17.64 -2.95 7.21
N LYS A 162 -17.48 -2.81 8.52
CA LYS A 162 -18.06 -1.71 9.27
C LYS A 162 -17.13 -0.49 9.20
N THR A 163 -17.71 0.69 9.37
CA THR A 163 -16.92 1.90 9.63
C THR A 163 -16.01 1.69 10.84
N PRO A 164 -14.79 2.24 10.82
CA PRO A 164 -13.90 2.26 11.98
C PRO A 164 -14.68 2.71 13.23
N ASP A 165 -14.62 1.89 14.27
CA ASP A 165 -15.30 2.09 15.56
C ASP A 165 -14.32 2.37 16.70
N GLN A 166 -13.02 2.32 16.41
CA GLN A 166 -11.93 2.66 17.33
C GLN A 166 -11.24 3.96 16.89
N GLU A 167 -10.89 4.76 17.89
CA GLU A 167 -10.10 5.97 17.74
C GLU A 167 -8.93 5.89 18.75
N GLU A 168 -7.70 6.00 18.27
CA GLU A 168 -6.49 5.98 19.10
C GLU A 168 -5.69 7.26 18.83
N THR A 169 -5.22 7.92 19.88
CA THR A 169 -4.19 8.96 19.72
C THR A 169 -2.86 8.28 19.51
N ILE A 170 -2.32 8.44 18.30
CA ILE A 170 -1.02 7.90 17.92
C ILE A 170 0.05 8.99 17.99
N HIS A 171 1.27 8.54 18.21
CA HIS A 171 2.44 9.38 18.18
C HIS A 171 3.07 9.36 16.78
N LEU A 172 3.40 10.54 16.26
CA LEU A 172 4.08 10.72 15.00
C LEU A 172 5.42 11.43 15.23
N GLU A 173 6.48 10.92 14.60
CA GLU A 173 7.83 11.44 14.76
C GLU A 173 8.58 11.62 13.45
N THR A 174 9.64 12.43 13.51
CA THR A 174 10.59 12.56 12.41
C THR A 174 11.60 11.42 12.41
N LEU A 175 12.04 10.99 11.22
CA LEU A 175 13.01 9.92 11.07
C LEU A 175 14.38 10.25 11.73
N ASP A 176 14.68 11.55 11.88
CA ASP A 176 15.96 12.06 12.38
C ASP A 176 16.24 11.70 13.85
N ILE A 177 15.20 11.40 14.63
CA ILE A 177 15.31 11.03 16.05
C ILE A 177 15.98 9.66 16.24
N ASP A 178 15.68 8.69 15.38
CA ASP A 178 16.21 7.31 15.51
C ASP A 178 17.67 7.19 15.06
N PHE A 179 18.17 8.14 14.26
CA PHE A 179 19.56 8.14 13.81
C PHE A 179 20.55 8.70 14.84
N GLN A 180 20.08 9.33 15.93
CA GLN A 180 20.96 9.82 16.99
C GLN A 180 21.36 8.75 18.01
N VAL A 181 20.77 7.55 17.99
CA VAL A 181 20.99 6.51 19.01
C VAL A 181 21.78 5.30 18.48
N CYS A 182 22.22 5.31 17.22
CA CYS A 182 22.90 4.17 16.60
C CYS A 182 24.04 4.58 15.66
N PHE A 183 25.11 5.15 16.22
CA PHE A 183 26.46 5.10 15.64
C PHE A 183 27.50 4.99 16.76
#